data_AF-A0A537X402-F1
#
_entry.id   AF-A0A537X402-F1
#
_cell.length_a   1.000
_cell.length_b   1.000
_cell.length_c   1.000
_cell.angle_alpha   90.00
_cell.angle_beta   90.00
_cell.angle_gamma   90.00
#
_symmetry.space_group_name_H-M   'P 1'
#
loop_
_entity.id
_entity.type
_entity.pdbx_description
1 polymer ?
#
loop_
_entity_poly.entity_id
_entity_poly.type
_entity_poly.pdbx_seq_one_letter_code
_entity_poly.pdbx_strand_id
1 'polypeptide(L)'
;MHRSVRVLALACTLAAVMLIMGAPAASAHAQRQAGPIHMEIGFGTEPAYVGQPNSAQIILTEHGQPVVDLGGSLKVQVSFGGQQTDISLEADFELGGDGTPGDYRAWFIPSQPGPYTFHLTGTVHGTKIDESITSGPKTFDVVQDPAEAAFPPVNTPTTQELADRIQQDATRLSDASAAVATAKSAADSAKTVAVIGVAVGLIGIVVGGIALLGSRRARRQS
;
A
#
# COMPACT_ATOMS: atom_id res chain seq x y z
N MET A 1 -24.94 -42.08 -30.72
CA MET A 1 -25.57 -40.83 -31.21
C MET A 1 -26.28 -40.04 -30.10
N HIS A 2 -27.08 -40.64 -29.22
CA HIS A 2 -27.81 -39.90 -28.17
C HIS A 2 -26.94 -39.22 -27.08
N ARG A 3 -25.75 -39.75 -26.77
CA ARG A 3 -24.83 -39.12 -25.79
C ARG A 3 -24.19 -37.85 -26.32
N SER A 4 -23.75 -37.86 -27.58
CA SER A 4 -23.12 -36.71 -28.24
C SER A 4 -24.09 -35.53 -28.42
N VAL A 5 -25.36 -35.82 -28.74
CA VAL A 5 -26.42 -34.80 -28.87
C VAL A 5 -26.75 -34.16 -27.52
N ARG A 6 -26.73 -34.93 -26.42
CA ARG A 6 -26.95 -34.40 -25.06
C ARG A 6 -25.80 -33.52 -24.57
N VAL A 7 -24.56 -33.87 -24.90
CA VAL A 7 -23.37 -33.06 -24.57
C VAL A 7 -23.38 -31.74 -25.35
N LEU A 8 -23.74 -31.78 -26.63
CA LEU A 8 -23.83 -30.57 -27.45
C LEU A 8 -24.97 -29.64 -26.99
N ALA A 9 -26.13 -30.20 -26.63
CA ALA A 9 -27.24 -29.43 -26.08
C ALA A 9 -26.87 -28.77 -24.75
N LEU A 10 -26.15 -29.47 -23.86
CA LEU A 10 -25.71 -28.93 -22.58
C LEU A 10 -24.68 -27.79 -22.76
N ALA A 11 -23.74 -27.96 -23.70
CA ALA A 11 -22.75 -26.94 -24.02
C ALA A 11 -23.41 -25.66 -24.59
N CYS A 12 -24.38 -25.81 -25.49
CA CYS A 12 -25.13 -24.67 -26.05
C CYS A 12 -25.97 -23.96 -24.96
N THR A 13 -26.59 -24.69 -24.04
CA THR A 13 -27.31 -24.07 -22.91
C THR A 13 -26.38 -23.33 -21.97
N LEU A 14 -25.18 -23.86 -21.68
CA LEU A 14 -24.23 -23.20 -20.80
C LEU A 14 -23.67 -21.92 -21.43
N ALA A 15 -23.38 -21.94 -22.74
CA ALA A 15 -22.95 -20.76 -23.50
C ALA A 15 -24.07 -19.70 -23.57
N ALA A 16 -25.33 -20.11 -23.75
CA ALA A 16 -26.46 -19.19 -23.74
C ALA A 16 -26.70 -18.55 -22.37
N VAL A 17 -26.50 -19.29 -21.26
CA VAL A 17 -26.59 -18.74 -19.90
C VAL A 17 -25.48 -17.73 -19.64
N MET A 18 -24.27 -17.95 -20.14
CA MET A 18 -23.18 -16.96 -20.03
C MET A 18 -23.44 -15.68 -20.82
N LEU A 19 -24.16 -15.74 -21.95
CA LEU A 19 -24.56 -14.57 -22.73
C LEU A 19 -25.66 -13.73 -22.07
N ILE A 20 -26.48 -14.33 -21.21
CA ILE A 20 -27.57 -13.65 -20.48
C ILE A 20 -27.03 -12.91 -19.24
N MET A 21 -25.92 -13.38 -18.67
CA MET A 21 -25.20 -12.66 -17.62
C MET A 21 -24.38 -11.54 -18.26
N GLY A 22 -25.06 -10.46 -18.65
CA GLY A 22 -24.41 -9.25 -19.15
C GLY A 22 -23.25 -8.85 -18.24
N ALA A 23 -22.12 -8.45 -18.83
CA ALA A 23 -21.00 -7.93 -18.08
C ALA A 23 -21.50 -6.78 -17.19
N PRO A 24 -21.14 -6.72 -15.89
CA PRO A 24 -21.42 -5.53 -15.11
C PRO A 24 -20.81 -4.34 -15.86
N ALA A 25 -21.58 -3.27 -16.01
CA ALA A 25 -21.03 -2.02 -16.52
C ALA A 25 -19.85 -1.65 -15.60
N ALA A 26 -18.63 -1.74 -16.13
CA ALA A 26 -17.47 -1.15 -15.48
C ALA A 26 -17.68 0.36 -15.57
N SER A 27 -18.29 0.92 -14.54
CA SER A 27 -18.44 2.36 -14.44
C SER A 27 -17.07 2.90 -14.10
N ALA A 28 -16.46 3.65 -15.01
CA ALA A 28 -15.21 4.36 -14.77
C ALA A 28 -15.32 5.29 -13.55
N HIS A 29 -16.54 5.75 -13.24
CA HIS A 29 -16.86 6.59 -12.10
C HIS A 29 -17.87 5.92 -11.15
N ALA A 30 -17.73 6.16 -9.86
CA ALA A 30 -18.72 5.76 -8.87
C ALA A 30 -19.93 6.71 -8.89
N GLN A 31 -21.13 6.16 -8.91
CA GLN A 31 -22.36 6.96 -8.82
C GLN A 31 -22.81 7.12 -7.37
N ARG A 32 -23.20 8.34 -6.99
CA ARG A 32 -23.82 8.69 -5.70
C ARG A 32 -24.99 9.63 -5.91
N GLN A 33 -25.86 9.70 -4.90
CA GLN A 33 -27.02 10.56 -4.93
C GLN A 33 -27.31 11.11 -3.54
N ALA A 34 -27.52 12.42 -3.47
CA ALA A 34 -27.98 13.11 -2.27
C ALA A 34 -29.17 14.00 -2.66
N GLY A 35 -30.37 13.60 -2.24
CA GLY A 35 -31.61 14.29 -2.65
C GLY A 35 -31.71 14.37 -4.19
N PRO A 36 -31.89 15.57 -4.77
CA PRO A 36 -31.98 15.75 -6.22
C PRO A 36 -30.62 15.76 -6.94
N ILE A 37 -29.51 15.82 -6.19
CA ILE A 37 -28.16 15.91 -6.72
C ILE A 37 -27.62 14.50 -6.98
N HIS A 38 -27.30 14.23 -8.24
CA HIS A 38 -26.56 13.06 -8.68
C HIS A 38 -25.09 13.43 -8.88
N MET A 39 -24.21 12.52 -8.47
CA MET A 39 -22.76 12.68 -8.52
C MET A 39 -22.15 11.47 -9.21
N GLU A 40 -21.32 11.72 -10.23
CA GLU A 40 -20.37 10.73 -10.75
C GLU A 40 -18.97 11.11 -10.27
N ILE A 41 -18.31 10.19 -9.57
CA ILE A 41 -17.09 10.48 -8.79
C ILE A 41 -15.98 9.52 -9.21
N GLY A 42 -14.85 10.05 -9.66
CA GLY A 42 -13.74 9.25 -10.17
C GLY A 42 -12.46 10.06 -10.35
N PHE A 43 -11.46 9.48 -10.99
CA PHE A 43 -10.27 10.23 -11.41
C PHE A 43 -10.58 11.00 -12.70
N GLY A 44 -10.09 12.25 -12.80
CA GLY A 44 -10.31 13.07 -14.00
C GLY A 44 -9.52 12.61 -15.23
N THR A 45 -8.50 11.79 -15.05
CA THR A 45 -7.80 11.10 -16.14
C THR A 45 -7.57 9.65 -15.76
N GLU A 46 -8.02 8.75 -16.63
CA GLU A 46 -7.96 7.31 -16.42
C GLU A 46 -7.26 6.58 -17.58
N PRO A 47 -6.39 5.59 -17.31
CA PRO A 47 -5.99 5.13 -15.98
C PRO A 47 -5.21 6.18 -15.18
N ALA A 48 -5.46 6.24 -13.88
CA ALA A 48 -4.73 7.16 -13.00
C ALA A 48 -3.34 6.60 -12.73
N TYR A 49 -2.29 7.35 -13.07
CA TYR A 49 -0.90 6.95 -12.83
C TYR A 49 -0.23 7.80 -11.76
N VAL A 50 0.70 7.17 -11.03
CA VAL A 50 1.59 7.87 -10.11
C VAL A 50 2.43 8.93 -10.83
N GLY A 51 2.57 10.10 -10.22
CA GLY A 51 3.46 11.17 -10.67
C GLY A 51 2.92 12.00 -11.84
N GLN A 52 1.70 11.73 -12.30
CA GLN A 52 1.05 12.50 -13.37
C GLN A 52 0.00 13.46 -12.80
N PRO A 53 -0.18 14.66 -13.38
CA PRO A 53 -1.30 15.54 -13.05
C PRO A 53 -2.64 14.80 -13.21
N ASN A 54 -3.47 14.86 -12.17
CA ASN A 54 -4.79 14.25 -12.17
C ASN A 54 -5.73 15.06 -11.25
N SER A 55 -6.95 14.59 -11.06
CA SER A 55 -7.91 15.22 -10.17
C SER A 55 -8.88 14.21 -9.58
N ALA A 56 -9.47 14.55 -8.44
CA ALA A 56 -10.78 14.00 -8.11
C ALA A 56 -11.81 14.73 -8.98
N GLN A 57 -12.48 14.00 -9.86
CA GLN A 57 -13.53 14.49 -10.75
C GLN A 57 -14.90 14.20 -10.14
N ILE A 58 -15.77 15.22 -10.16
CA ILE A 58 -17.14 15.16 -9.68
C ILE A 58 -18.02 15.78 -10.76
N ILE A 59 -18.76 14.96 -11.50
CA ILE A 59 -19.76 15.42 -12.45
C ILE A 59 -21.10 15.51 -11.71
N LEU A 60 -21.63 16.73 -11.61
CA LEU A 60 -22.85 17.03 -10.88
C LEU A 60 -24.03 17.23 -11.84
N THR A 61 -25.13 16.52 -11.57
CA THR A 61 -26.41 16.77 -12.23
C THR A 61 -27.55 16.89 -11.22
N GLU A 62 -28.52 17.73 -11.52
CA GLU A 62 -29.75 17.92 -10.75
C GLU A 62 -30.94 17.74 -11.69
N HIS A 63 -31.82 16.79 -11.39
CA HIS A 63 -32.95 16.42 -12.27
C HIS A 63 -32.52 16.13 -13.73
N GLY A 64 -31.33 15.55 -13.91
CA GLY A 64 -30.77 15.24 -15.23
C GLY A 64 -30.20 16.44 -16.00
N GLN A 65 -30.13 17.62 -15.38
CA GLN A 65 -29.45 18.79 -15.93
C GLN A 65 -28.11 19.03 -15.24
N PRO A 66 -27.07 19.47 -15.97
CA PRO A 66 -25.79 19.84 -15.35
C PRO A 66 -25.92 20.93 -14.29
N VAL A 67 -25.22 20.75 -13.17
CA VAL A 67 -25.11 21.77 -12.12
C VAL A 67 -23.98 22.73 -12.47
N VAL A 68 -24.29 23.84 -13.13
CA VAL A 68 -23.29 24.80 -13.63
C VAL A 68 -22.91 25.90 -12.63
N ASP A 69 -23.65 26.00 -11.53
CA ASP A 69 -23.32 26.80 -10.35
C ASP A 69 -23.58 25.91 -9.13
N LEU A 70 -22.72 25.93 -8.12
CA LEU A 70 -22.93 25.13 -6.92
C LEU A 70 -24.00 25.74 -6.02
N GLY A 71 -24.20 27.07 -6.06
CA GLY A 71 -25.07 27.78 -5.11
C GLY A 71 -24.71 27.53 -3.64
N GLY A 72 -23.46 27.14 -3.37
CA GLY A 72 -22.96 26.64 -2.10
C GLY A 72 -21.44 26.44 -2.14
N SER A 73 -20.90 25.70 -1.18
CA SER A 73 -19.48 25.34 -1.16
C SER A 73 -19.34 23.83 -1.08
N LEU A 74 -18.62 23.24 -2.03
CA LEU A 74 -18.26 21.83 -2.03
C LEU A 74 -16.75 21.70 -1.98
N LYS A 75 -16.24 20.78 -1.15
CA LYS A 75 -14.81 20.48 -1.02
C LYS A 75 -14.58 19.00 -1.19
N VAL A 76 -13.38 18.64 -1.63
CA VAL A 76 -12.92 17.25 -1.66
C VAL A 76 -11.72 17.12 -0.74
N GLN A 77 -11.80 16.20 0.21
CA GLN A 77 -10.63 15.70 0.90
C GLN A 77 -10.15 14.43 0.19
N VAL A 78 -8.88 14.41 -0.19
CA VAL A 78 -8.21 13.24 -0.76
C VAL A 78 -7.40 12.58 0.33
N SER A 79 -7.52 11.26 0.50
CA SER A 79 -6.75 10.50 1.49
C SER A 79 -6.14 9.21 0.94
N PHE A 80 -4.96 8.88 1.47
CA PHE A 80 -4.18 7.68 1.14
C PHE A 80 -3.29 7.32 2.33
N GLY A 81 -3.22 6.04 2.70
CA GLY A 81 -2.25 5.56 3.70
C GLY A 81 -2.31 6.26 5.08
N GLY A 82 -3.48 6.76 5.49
CA GLY A 82 -3.65 7.52 6.73
C GLY A 82 -3.27 9.00 6.66
N GLN A 83 -2.83 9.48 5.49
CA GLN A 83 -2.62 10.90 5.20
C GLN A 83 -3.83 11.45 4.44
N GLN A 84 -4.12 12.74 4.62
CA GLN A 84 -5.21 13.42 3.92
C GLN A 84 -4.87 14.88 3.64
N THR A 85 -5.47 15.43 2.59
CA THR A 85 -5.39 16.85 2.24
C THR A 85 -6.73 17.34 1.72
N ASP A 86 -7.13 18.54 2.12
CA ASP A 86 -8.30 19.22 1.59
C ASP A 86 -7.89 19.94 0.29
N ILE A 87 -8.72 19.81 -0.74
CA ILE A 87 -8.53 20.42 -2.05
C ILE A 87 -9.84 21.09 -2.45
N SER A 88 -9.73 22.34 -2.91
CA SER A 88 -10.87 23.08 -3.43
C SER A 88 -11.31 22.49 -4.78
N LEU A 89 -12.62 22.47 -5.01
CA LEU A 89 -13.18 22.16 -6.31
C LEU A 89 -13.17 23.40 -7.20
N GLU A 90 -12.79 23.20 -8.45
CA GLU A 90 -12.81 24.18 -9.52
C GLU A 90 -13.68 23.65 -10.66
N ALA A 91 -14.40 24.53 -11.36
CA ALA A 91 -15.15 24.12 -12.55
C ALA A 91 -14.17 23.80 -13.69
N ASP A 92 -14.37 22.67 -14.37
CA ASP A 92 -13.61 22.26 -15.57
C ASP A 92 -14.47 22.35 -16.83
N PHE A 93 -15.20 23.46 -16.97
CA PHE A 93 -16.05 23.74 -18.11
C PHE A 93 -16.29 25.24 -18.29
N GLU A 94 -16.63 25.61 -19.51
CA GLU A 94 -17.11 26.95 -19.88
C GLU A 94 -18.56 26.91 -20.36
N LEU A 95 -19.39 27.86 -19.92
CA LEU A 95 -20.77 27.97 -20.37
C LEU A 95 -20.83 28.34 -21.85
N GLY A 96 -21.23 27.39 -22.69
CA GLY A 96 -21.27 27.57 -24.15
C GLY A 96 -19.90 27.45 -24.82
N GLY A 97 -18.89 27.00 -24.08
CA GLY A 97 -17.53 26.76 -24.57
C GLY A 97 -17.14 25.28 -24.45
N ASP A 98 -15.86 25.05 -24.15
CA ASP A 98 -15.29 23.72 -24.00
C ASP A 98 -15.53 23.12 -22.60
N GLY A 99 -15.29 21.82 -22.47
CA GLY A 99 -15.48 21.07 -21.23
C GLY A 99 -16.88 20.47 -21.08
N THR A 100 -17.09 19.76 -19.97
CA THR A 100 -18.37 19.10 -19.68
C THR A 100 -19.12 19.92 -18.63
N PRO A 101 -20.26 20.55 -18.95
CA PRO A 101 -21.04 21.29 -17.96
C PRO A 101 -21.31 20.43 -16.72
N GLY A 102 -21.07 20.99 -15.54
CA GLY A 102 -21.20 20.29 -14.26
C GLY A 102 -20.00 19.44 -13.85
N ASP A 103 -18.90 19.43 -14.63
CA ASP A 103 -17.62 18.82 -14.24
C ASP A 103 -16.86 19.73 -13.28
N TYR A 104 -16.66 19.27 -12.04
CA TYR A 104 -15.81 19.94 -11.06
C TYR A 104 -14.63 19.06 -10.71
N ARG A 105 -13.46 19.69 -10.58
CA ARG A 105 -12.19 19.00 -10.34
C ARG A 105 -11.45 19.57 -9.15
N ALA A 106 -10.91 18.65 -8.35
CA ALA A 106 -9.94 18.95 -7.31
C ALA A 106 -8.59 18.37 -7.73
N TRP A 107 -7.71 19.23 -8.24
CA TRP A 107 -6.45 18.84 -8.89
C TRP A 107 -5.36 18.40 -7.90
N PHE A 108 -4.72 17.26 -8.16
CA PHE A 108 -3.57 16.77 -7.41
C PHE A 108 -2.71 15.81 -8.25
N ILE A 109 -1.50 15.51 -7.76
CA ILE A 109 -0.65 14.49 -8.36
C ILE A 109 -0.63 13.29 -7.41
N PRO A 110 -1.19 12.12 -7.78
CA PRO A 110 -1.05 10.91 -6.98
C PRO A 110 0.42 10.54 -6.85
N SER A 111 0.91 10.40 -5.62
CA SER A 111 2.33 10.13 -5.36
C SER A 111 2.63 8.66 -5.09
N GLN A 112 1.61 7.82 -4.92
CA GLN A 112 1.74 6.39 -4.59
C GLN A 112 0.71 5.58 -5.36
N PRO A 113 1.02 4.33 -5.75
CA PRO A 113 0.03 3.45 -6.36
C PRO A 113 -0.92 2.91 -5.28
N GLY A 114 -2.12 2.54 -5.68
CA GLY A 114 -3.12 1.91 -4.81
C GLY A 114 -4.36 2.78 -4.58
N PRO A 115 -5.17 2.42 -3.56
CA PRO A 115 -6.48 2.99 -3.39
C PRO A 115 -6.45 4.37 -2.71
N TYR A 116 -7.08 5.36 -3.35
CA TYR A 116 -7.34 6.69 -2.80
C TYR A 116 -8.80 6.80 -2.38
N THR A 117 -9.07 7.59 -1.34
CA THR A 117 -10.44 7.91 -0.91
C THR A 117 -10.73 9.38 -1.13
N PHE A 118 -11.86 9.67 -1.79
CA PHE A 118 -12.41 11.02 -1.94
C PHE A 118 -13.56 11.18 -0.96
N HIS A 119 -13.46 12.18 -0.09
CA HIS A 119 -14.51 12.58 0.83
C HIS A 119 -15.03 13.96 0.42
N LEU A 120 -16.25 13.99 -0.13
CA LEU A 120 -16.93 15.19 -0.57
C LEU A 120 -17.75 15.73 0.60
N THR A 121 -17.54 17.00 0.95
CA THR A 121 -18.32 17.66 2.01
C THR A 121 -18.74 19.05 1.59
N GLY A 122 -20.00 19.41 1.87
CA GLY A 122 -20.49 20.74 1.54
C GLY A 122 -21.98 20.80 1.21
N THR A 123 -22.32 21.76 0.35
CA THR A 123 -23.69 21.96 -0.15
C THR A 123 -23.71 22.28 -1.64
N VAL A 124 -24.73 21.76 -2.32
CA VAL A 124 -25.06 22.09 -3.72
C VAL A 124 -26.54 22.46 -3.77
N HIS A 125 -26.87 23.69 -4.20
CA HIS A 125 -28.23 24.24 -4.20
C HIS A 125 -28.99 24.02 -2.87
N GLY A 126 -28.28 24.15 -1.74
CA GLY A 126 -28.82 23.94 -0.39
C GLY A 126 -28.94 22.47 0.05
N THR A 127 -28.69 21.50 -0.85
CA THR A 127 -28.62 20.07 -0.51
C THR A 127 -27.27 19.75 0.12
N LYS A 128 -27.27 19.16 1.31
CA LYS A 128 -26.04 18.74 2.01
C LYS A 128 -25.44 17.52 1.34
N ILE A 129 -24.13 17.59 1.06
CA ILE A 129 -23.31 16.49 0.56
C ILE A 129 -22.32 16.06 1.65
N ASP A 130 -22.26 14.76 1.91
CA ASP A 130 -21.29 14.12 2.81
C ASP A 130 -21.09 12.68 2.32
N GLU A 131 -20.21 12.51 1.33
CA GLU A 131 -20.03 11.26 0.60
C GLU A 131 -18.56 10.85 0.60
N SER A 132 -18.29 9.59 0.98
CA SER A 132 -16.92 9.05 0.98
C SER A 132 -16.84 7.82 0.08
N ILE A 133 -15.91 7.84 -0.88
CA ILE A 133 -15.73 6.78 -1.85
C ILE A 133 -14.24 6.47 -1.99
N THR A 134 -13.89 5.20 -1.82
CA THR A 134 -12.55 4.67 -2.07
C THR A 134 -12.49 4.05 -3.46
N SER A 135 -11.43 4.35 -4.22
CA SER A 135 -11.14 3.70 -5.50
C SER A 135 -10.89 2.20 -5.31
N GLY A 136 -11.37 1.37 -6.23
CA GLY A 136 -11.19 -0.06 -6.23
C GLY A 136 -12.17 -0.79 -7.15
N PRO A 137 -12.21 -2.14 -7.11
CA PRO A 137 -12.94 -2.97 -8.08
C PRO A 137 -14.47 -2.77 -8.15
N LYS A 138 -15.04 -1.98 -7.25
CA LYS A 138 -16.50 -1.72 -7.16
C LYS A 138 -16.86 -0.26 -7.44
N THR A 139 -15.88 0.61 -7.66
CA THR A 139 -16.04 2.05 -7.79
C THR A 139 -15.29 2.50 -9.05
N PHE A 140 -14.33 3.41 -8.93
CA PHE A 140 -13.39 3.81 -9.96
C PHE A 140 -12.02 3.18 -9.71
N ASP A 141 -11.18 3.07 -10.74
CA ASP A 141 -9.93 2.29 -10.65
C ASP A 141 -8.91 2.91 -9.68
N VAL A 142 -8.03 2.06 -9.15
CA VAL A 142 -6.93 2.49 -8.28
C VAL A 142 -5.84 3.20 -9.08
N VAL A 143 -5.03 4.00 -8.39
CA VAL A 143 -3.83 4.59 -9.01
C VAL A 143 -2.82 3.48 -9.32
N GLN A 144 -2.30 3.46 -10.53
CA GLN A 144 -1.41 2.45 -11.06
C GLN A 144 0.03 2.96 -11.17
N ASP A 145 0.97 2.02 -11.21
CA ASP A 145 2.33 2.28 -11.62
C ASP A 145 2.39 2.52 -13.13
N PRO A 146 2.92 3.67 -13.61
CA PRO A 146 3.05 3.91 -15.05
C PRO A 146 3.98 2.93 -15.77
N ALA A 147 4.84 2.18 -15.07
CA ALA A 147 5.81 1.28 -15.67
C ALA A 147 5.17 0.22 -16.60
N GLU A 148 3.99 -0.29 -16.25
CA GLU A 148 3.27 -1.30 -17.05
C GLU A 148 2.77 -0.76 -18.39
N ALA A 149 2.50 0.54 -18.48
CA ALA A 149 1.99 1.20 -19.67
C ALA A 149 3.05 2.02 -20.43
N ALA A 150 4.25 2.16 -19.87
CA ALA A 150 5.28 3.03 -20.41
C ALA A 150 5.94 2.45 -21.67
N PHE A 151 6.16 3.33 -22.65
CA PHE A 151 7.00 3.05 -23.80
C PHE A 151 8.01 4.19 -24.01
N PRO A 152 9.33 3.90 -24.14
CA PRO A 152 9.94 2.57 -24.00
C PRO A 152 9.79 1.99 -22.58
N PRO A 153 9.95 0.67 -22.38
CA PRO A 153 9.78 0.03 -21.08
C PRO A 153 10.65 0.67 -20.02
N VAL A 154 10.05 1.02 -18.88
CA VAL A 154 10.77 1.52 -17.72
C VAL A 154 11.35 0.34 -16.97
N ASN A 155 12.69 0.29 -16.86
CA ASN A 155 13.41 -0.77 -16.13
C ASN A 155 13.98 -0.28 -14.79
N THR A 156 13.61 0.94 -14.37
CA THR A 156 14.06 1.54 -13.11
C THR A 156 13.03 1.27 -12.02
N PRO A 157 13.45 0.91 -10.78
CA PRO A 157 12.53 0.71 -9.67
C PRO A 157 11.70 1.95 -9.35
N THR A 158 10.47 1.75 -8.87
CA THR A 158 9.63 2.84 -8.34
C THR A 158 10.20 3.42 -7.04
N THR A 159 9.72 4.62 -6.67
CA THR A 159 10.04 5.22 -5.37
C THR A 159 9.64 4.31 -4.20
N GLN A 160 8.52 3.59 -4.32
CA GLN A 160 8.04 2.67 -3.28
C GLN A 160 8.94 1.44 -3.18
N GLU A 161 9.29 0.80 -4.30
CA GLU A 161 10.20 -0.34 -4.31
C GLU A 161 11.59 0.02 -3.76
N LEU A 162 12.07 1.24 -4.04
CA LEU A 162 13.31 1.74 -3.47
C LEU A 162 13.19 1.95 -1.95
N ALA A 163 12.09 2.52 -1.47
CA ALA A 163 11.83 2.71 -0.05
C ALA A 163 11.77 1.36 0.70
N ASP A 164 11.08 0.38 0.13
CA ASP A 164 10.97 -0.98 0.70
C ASP A 164 12.34 -1.67 0.76
N ARG A 165 13.18 -1.53 -0.28
CA ARG A 165 14.56 -2.04 -0.28
C ARG A 165 15.42 -1.38 0.79
N ILE A 166 15.33 -0.06 0.95
CA ILE A 166 16.07 0.68 1.98
C ILE A 166 15.65 0.20 3.37
N GLN A 167 14.35 0.02 3.62
CA GLN A 167 13.85 -0.46 4.90
C GLN A 167 14.35 -1.89 5.20
N GLN A 168 14.34 -2.76 4.19
CA GLN A 168 14.86 -4.12 4.33
C GLN A 168 16.37 -4.15 4.60
N ASP A 169 17.14 -3.29 3.92
CA ASP A 169 18.58 -3.14 4.14
C ASP A 169 18.87 -2.63 5.56
N ALA A 170 18.07 -1.67 6.05
CA ALA A 170 18.17 -1.16 7.42
C ALA A 170 17.93 -2.26 8.48
N THR A 171 16.91 -3.10 8.29
CA THR A 171 16.65 -4.27 9.16
C THR A 171 17.79 -5.28 9.10
N ARG A 172 18.31 -5.59 7.90
CA ARG A 172 19.45 -6.51 7.77
C ARG A 172 20.70 -5.97 8.48
N LEU A 173 20.92 -4.65 8.44
CA LEU A 173 22.03 -4.02 9.14
C LEU A 173 21.85 -4.03 10.68
N SER A 174 20.63 -3.82 11.18
CA SER A 174 20.36 -3.91 12.62
C SER A 174 20.59 -5.34 13.14
N ASP A 175 20.12 -6.34 12.40
CA ASP A 175 20.27 -7.75 12.77
C ASP A 175 21.74 -8.18 12.74
N ALA A 176 22.48 -7.77 11.71
CA ALA A 176 23.92 -8.01 11.62
C ALA A 176 24.67 -7.36 12.78
N SER A 177 24.31 -6.12 13.15
CA SER A 177 24.93 -5.40 14.27
C SER A 177 24.66 -6.10 15.61
N ALA A 178 23.43 -6.59 15.83
CA ALA A 178 23.07 -7.37 17.00
C ALA A 178 23.86 -8.70 17.06
N ALA A 179 23.95 -9.42 15.95
CA ALA A 179 24.72 -10.65 15.86
C ALA A 179 26.21 -10.44 16.17
N VAL A 180 26.81 -9.35 15.67
CA VAL A 180 28.19 -8.97 16.00
C VAL A 180 28.36 -8.66 17.49
N ALA A 181 27.41 -7.96 18.11
CA ALA A 181 27.44 -7.67 19.55
C ALA A 181 27.34 -8.95 20.39
N THR A 182 26.46 -9.89 20.02
CA THR A 182 26.35 -11.20 20.66
C THR A 182 27.63 -12.01 20.50
N ALA A 183 28.21 -12.07 19.30
CA ALA A 183 29.46 -12.78 19.03
C ALA A 183 30.62 -12.21 19.84
N LYS A 184 30.72 -10.87 19.94
CA LYS A 184 31.72 -10.19 20.78
C LYS A 184 31.56 -10.54 22.26
N SER A 185 30.32 -10.52 22.76
CA SER A 185 30.02 -10.85 24.17
C SER A 185 30.36 -12.30 24.52
N ALA A 186 30.08 -13.23 23.59
CA ALA A 186 30.46 -14.63 23.72
C ALA A 186 31.99 -14.79 23.72
N ALA A 187 32.70 -14.09 22.84
CA ALA A 187 34.16 -14.10 22.78
C ALA A 187 34.81 -13.52 24.06
N ASP A 188 34.27 -12.42 24.58
CA ASP A 188 34.79 -11.77 25.80
C ASP A 188 34.52 -12.65 27.05
N SER A 189 33.38 -13.33 27.10
CA SER A 189 33.07 -14.33 28.13
C SER A 189 34.00 -15.55 28.04
N ALA A 190 34.25 -16.08 26.84
CA ALA A 190 35.18 -17.19 26.61
C ALA A 190 36.61 -16.82 27.04
N LYS A 191 37.08 -15.61 26.72
CA LYS A 191 38.38 -15.09 27.20
C LYS A 191 38.43 -15.03 28.72
N THR A 192 37.38 -14.55 29.37
CA THR A 192 37.31 -14.46 30.84
C THR A 192 37.38 -15.85 31.48
N VAL A 193 36.60 -16.81 30.98
CA VAL A 193 36.63 -18.20 31.45
C VAL A 193 38.00 -18.84 31.22
N ALA A 194 38.63 -18.59 30.08
CA ALA A 194 39.98 -19.10 29.80
C ALA A 194 41.02 -18.56 30.79
N VAL A 195 40.98 -17.25 31.11
CA VAL A 195 41.88 -16.64 32.10
C VAL A 195 41.68 -17.25 33.50
N ILE A 196 40.43 -17.40 33.93
CA ILE A 196 40.10 -18.05 35.23
C ILE A 196 40.60 -19.50 35.23
N GLY A 197 40.36 -20.24 34.15
CA GLY A 197 40.80 -21.63 34.02
C GLY A 197 42.32 -21.80 34.12
N VAL A 198 43.09 -20.91 33.47
CA VAL A 198 44.57 -20.90 33.57
C VAL A 198 45.02 -20.63 35.01
N ALA A 199 44.44 -19.62 35.68
CA ALA A 199 44.81 -19.28 37.05
C ALA A 199 44.53 -20.44 38.02
N VAL A 200 43.35 -21.06 37.93
CA VAL A 200 42.99 -22.23 38.74
C VAL A 200 43.90 -23.42 38.45
N GLY A 201 44.21 -23.67 37.17
CA GLY A 201 45.12 -24.75 36.76
C GLY A 201 46.51 -24.61 37.36
N LEU A 202 47.09 -23.40 37.34
CA LEU A 202 48.39 -23.13 37.96
C LEU A 202 48.38 -23.35 39.47
N ILE A 203 47.33 -22.92 40.17
CA ILE A 203 47.17 -23.16 41.62
C ILE A 203 47.11 -24.67 41.91
N GLY A 204 46.33 -25.42 41.11
CA GLY A 204 46.23 -26.87 41.24
C GLY A 204 47.58 -27.58 41.08
N ILE A 205 48.40 -27.15 40.12
CA ILE A 205 49.76 -27.69 39.92
C ILE A 205 50.63 -27.46 41.16
N VAL A 206 50.61 -26.26 41.74
CA VAL A 206 51.39 -25.93 42.94
C VAL A 206 50.95 -26.79 44.14
N VAL A 207 49.65 -26.86 44.41
CA VAL A 207 49.09 -27.64 45.52
C VAL A 207 49.39 -29.13 45.34
N GLY A 208 49.18 -29.67 44.14
CA GLY A 208 49.49 -31.06 43.82
C GLY A 208 50.98 -31.38 43.97
N GLY A 209 51.87 -30.47 43.55
CA GLY A 209 53.31 -30.59 43.74
C GLY A 209 53.72 -30.64 45.21
N ILE A 210 53.15 -29.78 46.05
CA ILE A 210 53.39 -29.77 47.50
C ILE A 210 52.92 -31.08 48.14
N ALA A 211 51.73 -31.58 47.78
CA ALA A 211 51.19 -32.85 48.30
C ALA A 211 52.04 -34.07 47.89
N LEU A 212 52.55 -34.09 46.65
CA LEU A 212 53.46 -35.13 46.16
C LEU A 212 54.82 -35.12 46.89
N LEU A 213 55.35 -33.93 47.20
CA LEU A 213 56.58 -33.79 47.99
C LEU A 213 56.38 -34.21 49.44
N GLY A 214 55.24 -33.86 50.05
CA GLY A 214 54.89 -34.27 51.41
C GLY A 214 54.71 -35.78 51.57
N SER A 215 54.00 -36.42 50.63
CA SER A 215 53.77 -37.88 50.64
C SER A 215 55.05 -38.70 50.43
N ARG A 216 56.00 -38.21 49.62
CA ARG A 216 57.33 -38.83 49.48
C ARG A 216 58.17 -38.74 50.74
N ARG A 217 58.02 -37.67 51.54
CA ARG A 217 58.73 -37.50 52.81
C ARG A 217 58.15 -38.41 53.90
N ALA A 218 56.83 -38.58 53.95
CA ALA A 218 56.15 -39.50 54.86
C ALA A 218 56.53 -40.97 54.60
N ARG A 219 56.61 -41.41 53.33
CA ARG A 219 57.05 -42.78 52.97
C ARG A 219 58.53 -43.09 53.25
N ARG A 220 59.37 -42.08 53.48
CA ARG A 220 60.78 -42.28 53.87
C ARG A 220 60.98 -42.39 55.38
N GLN A 221 59.94 -42.12 56.18
CA GLN A 221 59.99 -42.16 57.64
C GLN A 221 59.17 -43.33 58.23
N SER A 222 58.60 -44.18 57.37
CA SER A 222 57.98 -45.48 57.70
C SER A 222 58.90 -46.61 57.22
#